data_AF-A0A3D5YFN9-F1
#
_entry.id   AF-A0A3D5YFN9-F1
#
_cell.length_a   1.000
_cell.length_b   1.000
_cell.length_c   1.000
_cell.angle_alpha   90.00
_cell.angle_beta   90.00
_cell.angle_gamma   90.00
#
_symmetry.space_group_name_H-M   'P 1'
#
loop_
_entity.id
_entity.type
_entity.pdbx_description
1 polymer ?
#
loop_
_entity_poly.entity_id
_entity_poly.type
_entity_poly.pdbx_seq_one_letter_code
_entity_poly.pdbx_strand_id
1 'polypeptide(L)'
;MVGFIFDPRGDYVVDTLNQLSGTLGTTRIYHITVSPNGFSAAEVAEGKFDKQYLQFFQAIKDNNLRVVFRTMHEMNGGRYPWSSHPENFKKARIHVRDLSRTVGLSTNNILFDFSVNHRDMPTKQTPSQKAKLIPCQLSWKEKTGCYTFEDYYP
;
A
#
# COMPACT_ATOMS: atom_id res chain seq x y z
N MET A 1 -10.61 -11.43 -6.51
CA MET A 1 -9.97 -10.43 -5.65
C MET A 1 -11.08 -9.70 -4.89
N VAL A 2 -10.93 -9.47 -3.59
CA VAL A 2 -11.90 -8.72 -2.77
C VAL A 2 -11.17 -7.49 -2.22
N GLY A 3 -11.81 -6.32 -2.30
CA GLY A 3 -11.21 -5.03 -1.94
C GLY A 3 -11.79 -4.46 -0.65
N PHE A 4 -10.93 -3.98 0.25
CA PHE A 4 -11.31 -3.28 1.48
C PHE A 4 -10.56 -1.94 1.57
N ILE A 5 -11.25 -0.89 2.02
CA ILE A 5 -10.64 0.43 2.25
C ILE A 5 -10.94 0.86 3.68
N PHE A 6 -9.88 1.20 4.41
CA PHE A 6 -9.95 1.62 5.81
C PHE A 6 -9.42 3.06 5.95
N ASP A 7 -10.34 4.03 6.07
CA ASP A 7 -10.07 5.47 6.16
C ASP A 7 -10.99 6.12 7.20
N PRO A 8 -10.59 6.41 8.46
CA PRO A 8 -9.36 6.08 9.21
C PRO A 8 -9.44 4.74 10.00
N ARG A 9 -8.29 4.19 10.40
CA ARG A 9 -8.15 2.92 11.12
C ARG A 9 -8.42 2.99 12.62
N GLY A 10 -9.10 1.96 13.11
CA GLY A 10 -9.18 1.53 14.51
C GLY A 10 -9.06 0.01 14.61
N ASP A 11 -9.31 -0.55 15.80
CA ASP A 11 -9.12 -1.99 16.09
C ASP A 11 -9.92 -2.92 15.16
N TYR A 12 -11.02 -2.41 14.60
CA TYR A 12 -11.91 -3.12 13.67
C TYR A 12 -11.23 -3.65 12.40
N VAL A 13 -10.07 -3.12 12.01
CA VAL A 13 -9.29 -3.66 10.87
C VAL A 13 -8.77 -5.05 11.19
N VAL A 14 -8.22 -5.25 12.39
CA VAL A 14 -7.71 -6.56 12.82
C VAL A 14 -8.87 -7.54 12.93
N ASP A 15 -10.00 -7.11 13.51
CA ASP A 15 -11.21 -7.93 13.59
C ASP A 15 -11.70 -8.36 12.20
N THR A 16 -11.70 -7.43 11.23
CA THR A 16 -12.06 -7.74 9.84
C THR A 16 -11.12 -8.79 9.27
N LEU A 17 -9.80 -8.63 9.41
CA LEU A 17 -8.83 -9.60 8.89
C LEU A 17 -8.98 -10.99 9.52
N ASN A 18 -9.24 -11.05 10.82
CA ASN A 18 -9.49 -12.30 11.54
C ASN A 18 -10.74 -13.03 11.01
N GLN A 19 -11.76 -12.27 10.60
CA GLN A 19 -12.97 -12.86 10.02
C GLN A 19 -12.75 -13.38 8.59
N LEU A 20 -11.86 -12.75 7.80
CA LEU A 20 -11.64 -13.12 6.39
C LEU A 20 -11.15 -14.56 6.23
N SER A 21 -10.24 -15.01 7.10
CA SER A 21 -9.70 -16.38 7.04
C SER A 21 -10.80 -17.43 7.22
N GLY A 22 -11.76 -17.18 8.13
CA GLY A 22 -12.89 -18.06 8.40
C GLY A 22 -14.07 -17.96 7.42
N THR A 23 -14.27 -16.82 6.76
CA THR A 23 -15.42 -16.61 5.84
C THR A 23 -15.06 -16.76 4.37
N LEU A 24 -13.99 -16.12 3.92
CA LEU A 24 -13.61 -16.05 2.51
C LEU A 24 -12.41 -16.94 2.18
N GLY A 25 -11.70 -17.43 3.20
CA GLY A 25 -10.60 -18.38 3.11
C GLY A 25 -9.24 -17.75 2.83
N THR A 26 -8.18 -18.55 2.93
CA THR A 26 -6.78 -18.10 2.74
C THR A 26 -6.28 -18.25 1.29
N THR A 27 -7.09 -18.84 0.41
CA THR A 27 -6.72 -19.06 -1.01
C THR A 27 -6.94 -17.83 -1.90
N ARG A 28 -7.60 -16.80 -1.39
CA ARG A 28 -7.89 -15.55 -2.12
C ARG A 28 -6.78 -14.53 -1.94
N ILE A 29 -6.70 -13.61 -2.91
CA ILE A 29 -5.91 -12.38 -2.82
C ILE A 29 -6.83 -11.23 -2.43
N TYR A 30 -6.46 -10.53 -1.37
CA TYR A 30 -7.18 -9.37 -0.83
C TYR A 30 -6.48 -8.08 -1.22
N HIS A 31 -7.21 -7.10 -1.74
CA HIS A 31 -6.69 -5.75 -1.95
C HIS A 31 -7.11 -4.90 -0.76
N ILE A 32 -6.16 -4.47 0.07
CA ILE A 32 -6.48 -3.78 1.32
C ILE A 32 -5.79 -2.43 1.34
N THR A 33 -6.59 -1.38 1.42
CA THR A 33 -6.13 0.00 1.56
C THR A 33 -6.19 0.43 3.00
N VAL A 34 -5.12 1.03 3.49
CA VAL A 34 -5.15 1.68 4.80
C VAL A 34 -4.58 3.10 4.77
N SER A 35 -5.30 4.01 5.39
CA SER A 35 -4.89 5.40 5.52
C SER A 35 -4.24 5.66 6.89
N PRO A 36 -3.17 6.48 6.97
CA PRO A 36 -2.49 6.79 8.23
C PRO A 36 -3.21 7.88 9.06
N ASN A 37 -4.53 7.80 9.23
CA ASN A 37 -5.34 8.65 10.12
C ASN A 37 -5.02 10.16 10.09
N GLY A 38 -4.74 10.71 8.90
CA GLY A 38 -4.43 12.12 8.72
C GLY A 38 -2.98 12.54 9.00
N PHE A 39 -2.09 11.61 9.37
CA PHE A 39 -0.66 11.87 9.43
C PHE A 39 -0.11 12.19 8.03
N SER A 40 0.81 13.16 8.00
CA SER A 40 1.59 13.45 6.79
C SER A 40 2.58 12.32 6.49
N ALA A 41 3.12 12.31 5.27
CA ALA A 41 4.14 11.33 4.90
C ALA A 41 5.41 11.45 5.77
N ALA A 42 5.78 12.67 6.18
CA ALA A 42 6.92 12.87 7.07
C ALA A 42 6.69 12.22 8.44
N GLU A 43 5.50 12.41 9.02
CA GLU A 43 5.14 11.82 10.29
C GLU A 43 5.03 10.30 10.24
N VAL A 44 4.57 9.75 9.11
CA VAL A 44 4.60 8.29 8.90
C VAL A 44 6.04 7.79 8.81
N ALA A 45 6.93 8.51 8.12
CA ALA A 45 8.35 8.15 8.04
C ALA A 45 9.07 8.25 9.42
N GLU A 46 8.57 9.12 10.31
CA GLU A 46 9.04 9.25 11.70
C GLU A 46 8.43 8.21 12.64
N GLY A 47 7.53 7.36 12.14
CA GLY A 47 6.95 6.24 12.88
C GLY A 47 5.69 6.55 13.69
N LYS A 48 5.04 7.70 13.46
CA LYS A 48 3.82 8.09 14.21
C LYS A 48 2.63 7.13 14.02
N PHE A 49 2.70 6.23 13.03
CA PHE A 49 1.66 5.25 12.73
C PHE A 49 2.14 3.78 12.77
N ASP A 50 3.30 3.53 13.39
CA ASP A 50 3.94 2.21 13.37
C ASP A 50 3.13 1.15 14.07
N LYS A 51 2.54 1.48 15.23
CA LYS A 51 1.72 0.55 16.00
C LYS A 51 0.62 -0.06 15.15
N GLN A 52 -0.11 0.77 14.40
CA GLN A 52 -1.21 0.33 13.55
C GLN A 52 -0.74 -0.47 12.34
N TYR A 53 0.41 -0.13 11.76
CA TYR A 53 0.99 -0.94 10.69
C TYR A 53 1.46 -2.31 11.19
N LEU A 54 2.14 -2.35 12.33
CA LEU A 54 2.62 -3.59 12.93
C LEU A 54 1.46 -4.51 13.30
N GLN A 55 0.40 -3.98 13.93
CA GLN A 55 -0.82 -4.75 14.22
C GLN A 55 -1.44 -5.34 12.94
N PHE A 56 -1.51 -4.54 11.87
CA PHE A 56 -2.01 -5.00 10.58
C PHE A 56 -1.13 -6.08 9.94
N PHE A 57 0.20 -5.90 9.93
CA PHE A 57 1.12 -6.88 9.36
C PHE A 57 1.15 -8.17 10.16
N GLN A 58 1.08 -8.09 11.49
CA GLN A 58 0.97 -9.25 12.35
C GLN A 58 -0.33 -10.03 12.05
N ALA A 59 -1.46 -9.33 11.90
CA ALA A 59 -2.72 -9.96 11.53
C ALA A 59 -2.68 -10.66 10.16
N ILE A 60 -1.98 -10.10 9.16
CA ILE A 60 -1.75 -10.78 7.87
C ILE A 60 -1.00 -12.10 8.08
N LYS A 61 0.06 -12.07 8.90
CA LYS A 61 0.89 -13.24 9.18
C LYS A 61 0.10 -14.32 9.91
N ASP A 62 -0.57 -13.96 11.00
CA ASP A 62 -1.29 -14.89 11.87
C ASP A 62 -2.45 -15.57 11.14
N ASN A 63 -3.10 -14.85 10.22
CA ASN A 63 -4.20 -15.39 9.42
C ASN A 63 -3.76 -16.03 8.09
N ASN A 64 -2.45 -16.09 7.81
CA ASN A 64 -1.89 -16.61 6.56
C ASN A 64 -2.55 -16.00 5.31
N LEU A 65 -2.76 -14.68 5.31
CA LEU A 65 -3.43 -13.97 4.22
C LEU A 65 -2.45 -13.60 3.10
N ARG A 66 -2.98 -13.52 1.88
CA ARG A 66 -2.30 -12.96 0.70
C ARG A 66 -2.90 -11.60 0.36
N VAL A 67 -2.11 -10.54 0.49
CA VAL A 67 -2.59 -9.16 0.44
C VAL A 67 -1.84 -8.34 -0.60
N VAL A 68 -2.58 -7.66 -1.47
CA VAL A 68 -2.09 -6.49 -2.19
C VAL A 68 -2.42 -5.28 -1.33
N PHE A 69 -1.39 -4.72 -0.71
CA PHE A 69 -1.50 -3.69 0.30
C PHE A 69 -1.27 -2.31 -0.29
N ARG A 70 -2.26 -1.43 -0.16
CA ARG A 70 -2.19 -0.03 -0.57
C ARG A 70 -2.17 0.86 0.67
N THR A 71 -1.28 1.84 0.71
CA THR A 71 -1.31 2.89 1.72
C THR A 71 -0.90 4.24 1.12
N MET A 72 -1.35 5.32 1.77
CA MET A 72 -1.11 6.69 1.32
C MET A 72 -1.48 6.87 -0.17
N HIS A 73 -2.68 6.40 -0.56
CA HIS A 73 -3.14 6.48 -1.94
C HIS A 73 -3.32 7.93 -2.40
N GLU A 74 -3.32 8.12 -3.72
CA GLU A 74 -3.53 9.42 -4.37
C GLU A 74 -2.53 10.51 -3.96
N MET A 75 -1.30 10.10 -3.68
CA MET A 75 -0.23 10.99 -3.24
C MET A 75 0.14 12.09 -4.25
N ASN A 76 -0.21 11.92 -5.53
CA ASN A 76 -0.08 12.97 -6.57
C ASN A 76 -1.20 14.02 -6.51
N GLY A 77 -2.09 13.96 -5.52
CA GLY A 77 -3.11 14.95 -5.27
C GLY A 77 -2.73 16.00 -4.20
N GLY A 78 -3.72 16.79 -3.78
CA GLY A 78 -3.59 17.76 -2.68
C GLY A 78 -4.62 17.57 -1.56
N ARG A 79 -5.41 16.49 -1.60
CA ARG A 79 -6.55 16.28 -0.69
C ARG A 79 -6.16 15.61 0.63
N TYR A 80 -5.09 14.82 0.63
CA TYR A 80 -4.65 14.10 1.81
C TYR A 80 -3.37 14.68 2.40
N PRO A 81 -3.19 14.63 3.73
CA PRO A 81 -1.99 15.15 4.40
C PRO A 81 -0.66 14.54 3.94
N TRP A 82 -0.70 13.30 3.42
CA TRP A 82 0.46 12.60 2.87
C TRP A 82 0.78 12.94 1.40
N SER A 83 -0.07 13.72 0.73
CA SER A 83 0.06 13.99 -0.70
C SER A 83 1.01 15.16 -1.01
N SER A 84 1.42 15.31 -2.27
CA SER A 84 2.27 16.41 -2.79
C SER A 84 3.67 16.54 -2.17
N HIS A 85 4.15 15.54 -1.43
CA HIS A 85 5.50 15.54 -0.82
C HIS A 85 6.29 14.27 -1.22
N PRO A 86 6.83 14.21 -2.46
CA PRO A 86 7.39 12.98 -3.02
C PRO A 86 8.55 12.39 -2.21
N GLU A 87 9.45 13.22 -1.70
CA GLU A 87 10.60 12.76 -0.89
C GLU A 87 10.16 12.16 0.45
N ASN A 88 9.19 12.80 1.11
CA ASN A 88 8.64 12.28 2.37
C ASN A 88 7.82 11.02 2.12
N PHE A 89 7.04 10.97 1.03
CA PHE A 89 6.31 9.77 0.62
C PHE A 89 7.25 8.60 0.38
N LYS A 90 8.38 8.83 -0.32
CA LYS A 90 9.41 7.82 -0.55
C LYS A 90 9.94 7.26 0.77
N LYS A 91 10.36 8.13 1.69
CA LYS A 91 10.85 7.73 3.03
C LYS A 91 9.79 6.93 3.80
N ALA A 92 8.55 7.42 3.83
CA ALA A 92 7.44 6.76 4.49
C ALA A 92 7.17 5.37 3.90
N ARG A 93 7.20 5.22 2.57
CA ARG A 93 6.92 3.94 1.92
C ARG A 93 8.03 2.92 2.17
N ILE A 94 9.30 3.34 2.24
CA ILE A 94 10.41 2.49 2.67
C ILE A 94 10.20 2.06 4.12
N HIS A 95 9.95 3.00 5.03
CA HIS A 95 9.73 2.72 6.45
C HIS A 95 8.61 1.70 6.67
N VAL A 96 7.44 1.90 6.04
CA VAL A 96 6.30 0.98 6.16
C VAL A 96 6.61 -0.39 5.54
N ARG A 97 7.39 -0.45 4.45
CA ARG A 97 7.88 -1.71 3.91
C ARG A 97 8.75 -2.43 4.93
N ASP A 98 9.68 -1.73 5.55
CA ASP A 98 10.62 -2.31 6.51
C ASP A 98 9.89 -2.86 7.74
N LEU A 99 8.88 -2.17 8.25
CA LEU A 99 7.98 -2.71 9.30
C LEU A 99 7.32 -4.03 8.89
N SER A 100 6.92 -4.20 7.63
CA SER A 100 6.37 -5.49 7.18
C SER A 100 7.42 -6.59 7.20
N ARG A 101 8.69 -6.25 6.93
CA ARG A 101 9.81 -7.19 6.94
C ARG A 101 10.23 -7.56 8.36
N THR A 102 10.15 -6.65 9.34
CA THR A 102 10.42 -6.99 10.75
C THR A 102 9.44 -8.01 11.32
N VAL A 103 8.18 -8.00 10.84
CA VAL A 103 7.18 -9.03 11.16
C VAL A 103 7.45 -10.35 10.42
N GLY A 104 8.32 -10.35 9.41
CA GLY A 104 8.68 -11.51 8.60
C GLY A 104 7.76 -11.73 7.39
N LEU A 105 6.99 -10.73 6.97
CA LEU A 105 6.23 -10.80 5.72
C LEU A 105 7.17 -10.67 4.53
N SER A 106 6.91 -11.46 3.49
CA SER A 106 7.61 -11.39 2.20
C SER A 106 6.62 -11.18 1.05
N THR A 107 7.10 -11.19 -0.19
CA THR A 107 6.26 -11.13 -1.39
C THR A 107 5.31 -12.33 -1.52
N ASN A 108 5.51 -13.42 -0.75
CA ASN A 108 4.58 -14.54 -0.65
C ASN A 108 3.27 -14.17 0.10
N ASN A 109 3.33 -13.15 0.96
CA ASN A 109 2.21 -12.73 1.80
C ASN A 109 1.68 -11.35 1.39
N ILE A 110 2.57 -10.42 1.03
CA ILE A 110 2.21 -9.01 0.82
C ILE A 110 2.93 -8.40 -0.39
N LEU A 111 2.16 -7.70 -1.24
CA LEU A 111 2.65 -6.87 -2.33
C LEU A 111 2.24 -5.41 -2.09
N PHE A 112 3.14 -4.46 -2.34
CA PHE A 112 2.89 -3.04 -2.08
C PHE A 112 2.35 -2.33 -3.33
N ASP A 113 1.06 -1.97 -3.31
CA ASP A 113 0.37 -1.23 -4.37
C ASP A 113 0.61 0.28 -4.28
N PHE A 114 1.13 0.84 -5.37
CA PHE A 114 1.41 2.26 -5.52
C PHE A 114 0.27 2.89 -6.33
N SER A 115 -0.46 3.80 -5.71
CA SER A 115 -1.70 4.31 -6.26
C SER A 115 -1.63 5.82 -6.44
N VAL A 116 -1.57 6.23 -7.70
CA VAL A 116 -1.82 7.59 -8.16
C VAL A 116 -3.32 7.82 -8.33
N ASN A 117 -3.80 9.03 -8.04
CA ASN A 117 -5.04 9.51 -8.61
C ASN A 117 -4.86 9.58 -10.13
N HIS A 118 -5.92 9.29 -10.88
CA HIS A 118 -5.91 9.43 -12.34
C HIS A 118 -5.56 10.86 -12.83
N ARG A 119 -5.59 11.83 -11.91
CA ARG A 119 -5.16 13.21 -12.10
C ARG A 119 -4.09 13.62 -11.09
N ASP A 120 -3.05 14.28 -11.57
CA ASP A 120 -2.25 15.13 -10.69
C ASP A 120 -3.15 16.27 -10.19
N MET A 121 -3.08 16.64 -8.91
CA MET A 121 -3.84 17.76 -8.35
C MET A 121 -2.95 18.65 -7.48
N PRO A 122 -3.15 19.99 -7.49
CA PRO A 122 -4.20 20.71 -8.22
C PRO A 122 -3.84 20.90 -9.71
N THR A 123 -4.70 20.42 -10.62
CA THR A 123 -4.58 20.70 -12.06
C THR A 123 -5.72 21.61 -12.51
N LYS A 124 -5.37 22.69 -13.22
CA LYS A 124 -6.36 23.64 -13.78
C LYS A 124 -7.04 23.10 -15.05
N GLN A 125 -6.48 22.10 -15.72
CA GLN A 125 -7.03 21.47 -16.93
C GLN A 125 -6.74 19.96 -16.96
N THR A 126 -7.68 19.21 -17.54
CA THR A 126 -7.83 17.73 -17.52
C THR A 126 -6.58 16.90 -17.74
N PRO A 127 -6.27 15.98 -16.81
CA PRO A 127 -5.58 14.74 -17.13
C PRO A 127 -6.59 13.58 -17.18
N SER A 128 -6.69 12.94 -18.34
CA SER A 128 -7.26 11.60 -18.47
C SER A 128 -6.15 10.72 -19.04
N GLN A 129 -5.74 9.73 -18.26
CA GLN A 129 -4.65 8.81 -18.54
C GLN A 129 -4.59 8.38 -20.03
N LYS A 130 -3.58 8.87 -20.78
CA LYS A 130 -3.28 8.46 -22.18
C LYS A 130 -2.19 7.38 -22.24
N ALA A 131 -1.72 6.91 -21.09
CA ALA A 131 -0.63 5.94 -21.01
C ALA A 131 -1.08 4.60 -21.62
N LYS A 132 -0.21 4.00 -22.43
CA LYS A 132 -0.43 2.63 -22.92
C LYS A 132 -0.31 1.66 -21.75
N LEU A 133 -1.25 0.74 -21.61
CA LEU A 133 -1.11 -0.39 -20.70
C LEU A 133 -0.02 -1.31 -21.25
N ILE A 134 1.05 -1.50 -20.49
CA ILE A 134 2.12 -2.44 -20.82
C ILE A 134 1.90 -3.68 -19.95
N PRO A 135 1.61 -4.86 -20.53
CA PRO A 135 1.56 -6.10 -19.77
C PRO A 135 2.97 -6.46 -19.30
N CYS A 136 3.19 -6.39 -18.00
CA CYS A 136 4.48 -6.68 -17.38
C CYS A 136 4.52 -8.14 -16.90
N GLN A 137 5.49 -8.92 -17.38
CA GLN A 137 5.84 -10.21 -16.79
C GLN A 137 7.13 -10.08 -15.97
N LEU A 138 7.14 -10.68 -14.77
CA LEU A 138 8.29 -10.64 -13.86
C LEU A 138 9.56 -11.21 -14.50
N SER A 139 9.41 -12.23 -15.35
CA SER A 139 10.51 -12.88 -16.07
C SER A 139 11.29 -11.91 -16.97
N TRP A 140 10.69 -10.83 -17.46
CA TRP A 140 11.30 -9.90 -18.42
C TRP A 140 11.22 -8.43 -17.96
N LYS A 141 11.17 -8.19 -16.65
CA LYS A 141 10.99 -6.84 -16.08
C LYS A 141 12.07 -5.84 -16.49
N GLU A 142 13.34 -6.25 -16.56
CA GLU A 142 14.45 -5.38 -16.99
C GLU A 142 14.31 -4.98 -18.47
N LYS A 143 13.99 -5.94 -19.34
CA LYS A 143 13.82 -5.70 -20.78
C LYS A 143 12.64 -4.77 -21.10
N THR A 144 11.61 -4.82 -20.26
CA THR A 144 10.37 -4.05 -20.44
C THR A 144 10.36 -2.75 -19.64
N GLY A 145 11.38 -2.50 -18.81
CA GLY A 145 11.38 -1.40 -17.83
C GLY A 145 10.28 -1.51 -16.78
N CYS A 146 9.65 -2.69 -16.64
CA CYS A 146 8.57 -2.99 -15.71
C CYS A 146 9.10 -3.41 -14.34
N TYR A 147 9.99 -2.62 -13.76
CA TYR A 147 10.54 -2.89 -12.44
C TYR A 147 9.41 -2.98 -11.40
N THR A 148 9.50 -3.97 -10.50
CA THR A 148 8.59 -4.04 -9.37
C THR A 148 8.96 -2.99 -8.35
N PHE A 149 8.07 -2.70 -7.39
CA PHE A 149 8.41 -1.74 -6.36
C PHE A 149 9.70 -2.13 -5.64
N GLU A 150 9.89 -3.41 -5.34
CA GLU A 150 11.07 -3.96 -4.67
C GLU A 150 12.38 -3.64 -5.40
N ASP A 151 12.36 -3.48 -6.73
CA ASP A 151 13.56 -3.14 -7.51
C ASP A 151 14.05 -1.70 -7.29
N TYR A 152 13.15 -0.80 -6.88
CA TYR A 152 13.48 0.60 -6.64
C TYR A 152 13.99 0.86 -5.22
N TYR A 153 13.94 -0.15 -4.35
CA TYR A 153 14.30 -0.06 -2.93
C TYR A 153 15.05 -1.34 -2.53
N PRO A 154 16.33 -1.50 -2.91
CA PRO A 154 17.14 -2.62 -2.46
C PRO A 154 17.32 -2.64 -0.93
#